data_AF-A0A1H5NX20-F1
#
_entry.id   AF-A0A1H5NX20-F1
#
_cell.length_a   1.000
_cell.length_b   1.000
_cell.length_c   1.000
_cell.angle_alpha   90.00
_cell.angle_beta   90.00
_cell.angle_gamma   90.00
#
_symmetry.space_group_name_H-M   'P 1'
#
loop_
_entity.id
_entity.type
_entity.pdbx_description
1 polymer ?
#
loop_
_entity_poly.entity_id
_entity_poly.type
_entity_poly.pdbx_seq_one_letter_code
_entity_poly.pdbx_strand_id
1 'polypeptide(L)'
;MKENVGKKDRIIRSLAGPALITFGYAGLGGNKGHIAGLLSIVAGTLITESAITEVCPVNEFFGIDTRHKKQSPFSKIKKALV
;
A
#
# COMPACT_ATOMS: atom_id res chain seq x y z
N MET A 1 9.45 3.52 12.15
CA MET A 1 9.54 2.35 11.24
C MET A 1 10.41 2.74 10.05
N LYS A 2 11.06 1.79 9.38
CA LYS A 2 11.76 2.07 8.11
C LYS A 2 10.75 2.03 6.97
N GLU A 3 10.98 2.84 5.94
CA GLU A 3 10.21 2.74 4.70
C GLU A 3 10.30 1.32 4.14
N ASN A 4 9.17 0.79 3.67
CA ASN A 4 9.07 -0.57 3.14
C ASN A 4 8.03 -0.68 1.99
N VAL A 5 7.53 0.47 1.52
CA VAL A 5 6.56 0.57 0.42
C VAL A 5 7.23 1.13 -0.83
N GLY A 6 7.24 0.35 -1.91
CA GLY A 6 7.79 0.75 -3.20
C GLY A 6 6.87 1.64 -4.03
N LYS A 7 7.42 2.31 -5.04
CA LYS A 7 6.67 3.24 -5.92
C LYS A 7 5.43 2.64 -6.57
N LYS A 8 5.52 1.41 -7.11
CA LYS A 8 4.36 0.75 -7.74
C LYS A 8 3.25 0.51 -6.72
N ASP A 9 3.63 0.03 -5.55
CA ASP A 9 2.73 -0.27 -4.44
C ASP A 9 2.07 1.02 -3.90
N ARG A 10 2.83 2.12 -3.83
CA ARG A 10 2.33 3.46 -3.52
C ARG A 10 1.22 3.92 -4.47
N ILE A 11 1.39 3.74 -5.79
CA ILE A 11 0.37 4.11 -6.78
C ILE A 11 -0.91 3.28 -6.55
N ILE A 12 -0.77 1.96 -6.39
CA ILE A 12 -1.91 1.07 -6.13
C ILE A 12 -2.63 1.52 -4.86
N ARG A 13 -1.92 1.78 -3.76
CA ARG A 13 -2.52 2.21 -2.49
C ARG A 13 -3.17 3.59 -2.58
N SER A 14 -2.60 4.52 -3.35
CA SER A 14 -3.19 5.85 -3.57
C SER A 14 -4.51 5.82 -4.33
N LEU A 15 -4.78 4.74 -5.09
CA LEU A 15 -6.06 4.53 -5.77
C LEU A 15 -7.00 3.66 -4.93
N ALA A 16 -6.50 2.51 -4.45
CA ALA A 16 -7.28 1.53 -3.72
C ALA A 16 -7.79 2.05 -2.38
N GLY A 17 -6.97 2.82 -1.63
CA GLY A 17 -7.36 3.38 -0.34
C GLY A 17 -8.57 4.30 -0.44
N PRO A 18 -8.51 5.39 -1.23
CA PRO A 18 -9.65 6.30 -1.43
C PRO A 18 -10.87 5.61 -2.06
N ALA A 19 -10.66 4.66 -2.97
CA ALA A 19 -11.77 3.87 -3.54
C ALA A 19 -12.47 3.05 -2.45
N LEU A 20 -11.71 2.41 -1.55
CA LEU A 20 -12.25 1.61 -0.45
C LEU A 20 -12.96 2.48 0.60
N ILE A 21 -12.48 3.70 0.86
CA ILE A 21 -13.18 4.68 1.70
C ILE A 21 -14.53 5.04 1.08
N THR A 22 -14.52 5.41 -0.21
CA THR A 22 -15.73 5.83 -0.94
C THR A 22 -16.77 4.70 -0.99
N PHE A 23 -16.32 3.48 -1.29
CA PHE A 23 -17.17 2.29 -1.28
C PHE A 23 -17.66 1.93 0.13
N GLY A 24 -16.82 2.05 1.15
CA GLY A 24 -17.21 1.83 2.55
C GLY A 24 -18.28 2.82 3.02
N TYR A 25 -18.12 4.10 2.65
CA TYR A 25 -19.06 5.16 2.99
C TYR A 25 -20.41 4.99 2.31
N ALA A 26 -20.43 4.83 0.98
CA ALA A 26 -21.67 4.83 0.20
C ALA A 26 -22.21 3.42 -0.12
N GLY A 27 -21.34 2.48 -0.49
CA GLY A 27 -21.72 1.13 -0.92
C GLY A 27 -22.02 0.18 0.24
N LEU A 28 -21.26 0.26 1.33
CA LEU A 28 -21.43 -0.60 2.51
C LEU A 28 -22.25 0.05 3.64
N GLY A 29 -22.74 1.27 3.44
CA GLY A 29 -23.60 1.98 4.40
C GLY A 29 -22.86 2.54 5.60
N GLY A 30 -21.56 2.84 5.50
CA GLY A 30 -20.81 3.50 6.57
C GLY A 30 -21.43 4.85 6.96
N ASN A 31 -22.01 5.56 5.99
CA ASN A 31 -22.80 6.78 6.22
C ASN A 31 -24.08 6.57 7.05
N LYS A 32 -24.55 5.32 7.18
CA LYS A 32 -25.69 4.91 8.01
C LYS A 32 -25.26 4.20 9.30
N GLY A 33 -23.96 4.20 9.60
CA GLY A 33 -23.40 3.55 10.79
C GLY A 33 -23.21 2.05 10.67
N HIS A 34 -23.30 1.46 9.47
CA HIS A 34 -23.03 0.03 9.31
C HIS A 34 -21.56 -0.30 9.60
N ILE A 35 -21.33 -1.26 10.51
CA ILE A 35 -19.98 -1.65 10.96
C ILE A 35 -19.08 -2.03 9.78
N ALA A 36 -19.59 -2.80 8.81
CA ALA A 36 -18.82 -3.18 7.63
C ALA A 36 -18.31 -1.96 6.83
N GLY A 37 -19.14 -0.93 6.67
CA GLY A 37 -18.76 0.31 6.01
C GLY A 37 -17.72 1.10 6.80
N LEU A 38 -17.88 1.19 8.12
CA LEU A 38 -16.91 1.84 9.00
C LEU A 38 -15.54 1.15 8.97
N LEU A 39 -15.51 -0.19 9.04
CA LEU A 39 -14.28 -0.97 8.94
C LEU A 39 -13.60 -0.78 7.58
N SER A 40 -14.37 -0.75 6.49
CA SER A 40 -13.87 -0.47 5.15
C SER A 40 -13.23 0.93 5.06
N ILE A 41 -13.84 1.93 5.67
CA ILE A 41 -13.27 3.29 5.74
C ILE A 41 -11.95 3.29 6.50
N VAL A 42 -11.91 2.67 7.69
CA VAL A 42 -10.67 2.59 8.49
C VAL A 42 -9.56 1.89 7.70
N ALA A 43 -9.86 0.73 7.09
CA ALA A 43 -8.90 0.01 6.27
C ALA A 43 -8.41 0.84 5.08
N GLY A 44 -9.31 1.52 4.37
CA GLY A 44 -8.97 2.38 3.24
C GLY A 44 -8.10 3.57 3.66
N THR A 45 -8.36 4.16 4.83
CA THR A 45 -7.54 5.23 5.40
C THR A 45 -6.13 4.76 5.71
N LEU A 46 -5.96 3.62 6.39
CA LEU A 46 -4.65 3.05 6.71
C LEU A 46 -3.85 2.72 5.43
N ILE A 47 -4.53 2.18 4.40
CA ILE A 47 -3.90 1.94 3.09
C ILE A 47 -3.43 3.25 2.46
N THR A 48 -4.27 4.29 2.47
CA THR A 48 -3.93 5.61 1.92
C THR A 48 -2.75 6.24 2.67
N GLU A 49 -2.76 6.17 4.00
CA GLU A 49 -1.68 6.68 4.85
C GLU A 49 -0.35 6.01 4.51
N SER A 50 -0.33 4.68 4.34
CA SER A 50 0.89 3.96 3.96
C SER A 50 1.42 4.30 2.57
N ALA A 51 0.57 4.85 1.68
CA ALA A 51 1.03 5.44 0.42
C ALA A 51 1.72 6.79 0.64
N ILE A 52 1.31 7.59 1.63
CA ILE A 52 1.90 8.91 1.90
C ILE A 52 3.21 8.75 2.67
N THR A 53 3.19 7.95 3.73
CA THR A 53 4.30 7.78 4.69
C THR A 53 5.34 6.77 4.25
N GLU A 54 5.05 5.97 3.22
CA GLU A 54 5.93 4.92 2.68
C GLU A 54 6.29 3.80 3.69
N VAL A 55 5.56 3.75 4.81
CA VAL A 55 5.69 2.72 5.85
C VAL A 55 4.39 1.92 5.97
N CYS A 56 4.52 0.60 6.13
CA CYS A 56 3.39 -0.27 6.42
C CYS A 56 3.75 -1.24 7.56
N PRO A 57 3.07 -1.16 8.72
CA PRO A 57 3.25 -2.08 9.85
C PRO A 57 3.04 -3.55 9.49
N VAL A 58 2.04 -3.83 8.64
CA VAL A 58 1.75 -5.18 8.18
C VAL A 58 2.88 -5.71 7.32
N ASN A 59 3.41 -4.92 6.38
CA ASN A 59 4.58 -5.32 5.60
C ASN A 59 5.78 -5.61 6.51
N GLU A 60 6.06 -4.75 7.49
CA GLU A 60 7.18 -4.96 8.43
C GLU A 60 6.99 -6.25 9.25
N PHE A 61 5.79 -6.48 9.78
CA PHE A 61 5.45 -7.68 10.55
C PHE A 61 5.68 -8.97 9.75
N PHE A 62 5.43 -8.94 8.45
CA PHE A 62 5.69 -10.06 7.54
C PHE A 62 7.08 -10.02 6.87
N GLY A 63 7.95 -9.06 7.21
CA GLY A 63 9.28 -8.91 6.60
C GLY A 63 9.27 -8.55 5.10
N ILE A 64 8.19 -7.94 4.63
CA ILE A 64 7.98 -7.56 3.22
C ILE A 64 8.56 -6.17 2.97
N ASP A 65 9.37 -6.02 1.92
CA ASP A 65 9.81 -4.74 1.38
C ASP A 65 9.48 -4.68 -0.11
N THR A 66 8.52 -3.83 -0.50
CA THR A 66 8.08 -3.73 -1.89
C THR A 66 8.88 -2.72 -2.70
N ARG A 67 9.89 -2.08 -2.10
CA ARG A 67 10.81 -1.19 -2.82
C ARG A 67 11.66 -2.01 -3.77
N HIS A 68 11.63 -1.67 -5.05
CA HIS A 68 12.60 -2.23 -5.99
C HIS A 68 14.00 -1.77 -5.63
N LYS A 69 14.89 -2.71 -5.29
CA LYS A 69 16.32 -2.47 -5.36
C LYS A 69 16.63 -2.13 -6.81
N LYS A 70 17.02 -0.88 -7.10
CA LYS A 70 17.59 -0.53 -8.41
C LYS A 70 18.71 -1.54 -8.67
N GLN A 71 18.51 -2.42 -9.64
CA GLN A 71 19.56 -3.31 -10.10
C GLN A 71 20.65 -2.40 -10.64
N SER A 72 21.79 -2.33 -9.95
CA SER A 72 22.90 -1.47 -10.36
C SER A 72 23.31 -1.85 -11.79
N PRO A 73 23.82 -0.92 -12.61
CA PRO A 73 24.29 -1.23 -13.96
C PRO A 73 25.24 -2.45 -13.97
N PHE A 74 26.07 -2.57 -12.94
CA PHE A 74 26.95 -3.70 -12.69
C PHE A 74 26.24 -5.05 -12.53
N SER A 75 25.06 -5.08 -11.90
CA SER A 75 24.28 -6.32 -11.77
C SER A 75 23.67 -6.79 -13.09
N LYS A 76 23.33 -5.88 -14.01
CA LYS A 76 22.89 -6.26 -15.36
C LYS A 76 24.06 -6.81 -16.18
N ILE A 77 25.22 -6.15 -16.12
CA ILE A 77 26.43 -6.58 -16.85
C ILE A 77 26.89 -7.97 -16.40
N LYS A 78 26.94 -8.23 -15.07
CA LYS A 78 27.34 -9.54 -14.54
C LYS A 78 26.41 -10.67 -14.98
N LYS A 79 25.12 -10.39 -15.21
CA LYS A 79 24.13 -11.39 -15.64
C LYS A 79 24.15 -11.65 -17.16
N ALA A 80 24.81 -10.79 -17.94
CA ALA A 80 25.00 -10.97 -19.38
C ALA A 80 26.35 -11.63 -19.72
N LEU A 81 27.23 -11.79 -18.73
CA LEU A 81 28.57 -12.39 -18.85
C LEU A 81 28.66 -13.83 -18.31
N VAL A 82 27.55 -14.38 -17.80
CA VAL A 82 27.37 -15.78 -17.37
C VAL A 82 26.24 -16.37 -18.19
#